data_AF-A0A174GS41-F1
#
_entry.id   AF-A0A174GS41-F1
#
_cell.length_a   1.000
_cell.length_b   1.000
_cell.length_c   1.000
_cell.angle_alpha   90.00
_cell.angle_beta   90.00
_cell.angle_gamma   90.00
#
_symmetry.space_group_name_H-M   'P 1'
#
loop_
_entity.id
_entity.type
_entity.pdbx_description
1 polymer ?
#
loop_
_entity_poly.entity_id
_entity_poly.type
_entity_poly.pdbx_seq_one_letter_code
_entity_poly.pdbx_strand_id
1 'polypeptide(L)'
;MISVEMEDVLAVLQLCKPYIIGIIAALVIGIVIMTACRRMSRDKRFLIRREAAIAMVLAVVVCVNMICFGPMATLIGLATGNGTLSDETNEEAAEAAEEIMEDGIVLLKNESLLPLNETKKLNIFGWESINPAYGGAGSGGINDLYDIVSLNQGLENAGFSINQDLVDFYNNYGADNPEMSIQKQSWTLPEPPADTYSDETY
;
A
#
# COMPACT_ATOMS: atom_id res chain seq x y z
N MET A 1 -3.47 6.32 8.70
CA MET A 1 -4.79 5.67 8.89
C MET A 1 -5.01 4.77 7.69
N ILE A 2 -5.21 3.46 7.88
CA ILE A 2 -5.44 2.53 6.76
C ILE A 2 -6.71 2.98 6.02
N SER A 3 -6.55 3.55 4.82
CA SER A 3 -7.68 3.83 3.94
C SER A 3 -8.21 2.49 3.48
N VAL A 4 -9.42 2.14 3.92
CA VAL A 4 -10.07 0.92 3.49
C VAL A 4 -10.64 1.17 2.11
N GLU A 5 -9.98 0.64 1.08
CA GLU A 5 -10.50 0.68 -0.27
C GLU A 5 -11.76 -0.18 -0.37
N MET A 6 -12.84 0.39 -0.92
CA MET A 6 -14.14 -0.30 -0.98
C MET A 6 -14.07 -1.56 -1.85
N GLU A 7 -13.16 -1.59 -2.82
CA GLU A 7 -12.92 -2.75 -3.68
C GLU A 7 -12.38 -3.94 -2.87
N ASP A 8 -11.45 -3.71 -1.95
CA ASP A 8 -10.89 -4.75 -1.07
C ASP A 8 -11.98 -5.32 -0.16
N VAL A 9 -12.86 -4.47 0.40
CA VAL A 9 -13.99 -4.92 1.22
C VAL A 9 -14.92 -5.84 0.43
N LEU A 10 -15.23 -5.47 -0.82
CA LEU A 10 -16.10 -6.27 -1.68
C LEU A 10 -15.45 -7.60 -2.05
N ALA A 11 -14.15 -7.62 -2.33
CA ALA A 11 -13.41 -8.85 -2.62
C ALA A 11 -13.43 -9.82 -1.41
N VAL A 12 -13.21 -9.30 -0.20
CA VAL A 12 -13.29 -10.09 1.05
C VAL A 12 -14.69 -10.66 1.27
N LEU A 13 -15.74 -9.88 1.02
CA LEU A 13 -17.12 -10.35 1.12
C LEU A 13 -17.44 -11.44 0.10
N GLN A 14 -16.91 -11.34 -1.13
CA GLN A 14 -17.08 -12.37 -2.15
C GLN A 14 -16.42 -13.69 -1.74
N LEU A 15 -15.23 -13.64 -1.14
CA LEU A 15 -14.54 -14.81 -0.60
C LEU A 15 -15.31 -15.46 0.55
N CYS A 16 -15.98 -14.66 1.39
CA CYS A 16 -16.79 -15.16 2.51
C CYS A 16 -18.18 -15.66 2.10
N LYS A 17 -18.67 -15.30 0.91
CA LYS A 17 -20.02 -15.59 0.40
C LYS A 17 -20.48 -17.06 0.57
N PRO A 18 -19.72 -18.11 0.21
CA PRO A 18 -20.19 -19.49 0.35
C PRO A 18 -20.44 -19.88 1.80
N TYR A 19 -19.61 -19.39 2.73
CA TYR A 19 -19.77 -19.65 4.17
C TYR A 19 -20.98 -18.92 4.74
N ILE A 20 -21.20 -17.67 4.33
CA ILE A 20 -22.37 -16.88 4.74
C ILE A 20 -23.67 -17.56 4.27
N ILE A 21 -23.69 -18.03 3.02
CA ILE A 21 -24.83 -18.79 2.48
C ILE A 21 -25.05 -20.08 3.28
N GLY A 22 -23.97 -20.80 3.62
CA GLY A 22 -24.02 -22.00 4.47
C GLY A 22 -24.64 -21.73 5.85
N ILE A 23 -24.24 -20.63 6.50
CA ILE A 23 -24.82 -20.20 7.79
C ILE A 23 -26.31 -19.92 7.63
N ILE A 24 -26.72 -19.11 6.65
CA ILE A 24 -28.12 -18.77 6.42
C ILE A 24 -28.95 -20.03 6.16
N ALA A 25 -28.47 -20.95 5.33
CA ALA A 25 -29.14 -22.20 5.05
C ALA A 25 -29.33 -23.06 6.31
N ALA A 26 -28.28 -23.21 7.12
CA ALA A 26 -28.35 -23.98 8.37
C ALA A 26 -29.35 -23.37 9.37
N LEU A 27 -29.37 -22.03 9.49
CA LEU A 27 -30.33 -21.32 10.34
C LEU A 27 -31.77 -21.47 9.86
N VAL A 28 -32.01 -21.33 8.54
CA VAL A 28 -33.34 -21.49 7.96
C VAL A 28 -33.85 -22.92 8.17
N ILE A 29 -33.02 -23.94 7.93
CA ILE A 29 -33.36 -25.35 8.16
C ILE A 29 -33.72 -25.58 9.64
N GLY A 30 -32.90 -25.06 10.57
CA GLY A 30 -33.18 -25.16 12.00
C GLY A 30 -34.50 -24.49 12.40
N ILE A 31 -34.81 -23.31 11.87
CA ILE A 31 -36.08 -22.61 12.11
C ILE A 31 -37.28 -23.39 11.55
N VAL A 32 -37.14 -23.98 10.36
CA VAL A 32 -38.18 -24.83 9.75
C VAL A 32 -38.44 -26.05 10.63
N ILE A 33 -37.39 -26.74 11.10
CA ILE A 33 -37.51 -27.90 12.01
C ILE A 33 -38.23 -27.49 13.31
N MET A 34 -37.81 -26.38 13.94
CA MET A 34 -38.43 -25.89 15.18
C MET A 34 -39.93 -25.53 15.02
N THR A 35 -40.32 -25.11 13.82
CA THR A 35 -41.70 -24.73 13.47
C THR A 35 -42.55 -25.96 13.10
N ALA A 36 -41.99 -26.91 12.35
CA ALA A 36 -42.65 -28.16 11.98
C ALA A 36 -43.00 -29.02 13.21
N CYS A 37 -42.13 -29.06 14.22
CA CYS A 37 -42.35 -29.81 15.46
C CYS A 37 -43.40 -29.20 16.41
N ARG A 38 -44.11 -28.12 16.02
CA ARG A 38 -45.14 -27.47 16.86
C ARG A 38 -46.31 -28.38 17.24
N ARG A 39 -46.63 -29.37 16.38
CA ARG A 39 -47.76 -30.31 16.58
C ARG A 39 -47.38 -31.58 17.37
N MET A 40 -46.14 -31.71 17.84
CA MET A 40 -45.66 -32.89 18.57
C MET A 40 -45.91 -32.77 20.08
N SER A 41 -45.84 -33.90 20.79
CA SER A 41 -45.95 -33.95 22.26
C SER A 41 -44.88 -33.09 22.93
N ARG A 42 -45.21 -32.55 24.11
CA ARG A 42 -44.42 -31.53 24.82
C ARG A 42 -42.94 -31.93 24.98
N ASP A 43 -42.70 -33.18 25.34
CA ASP A 43 -41.35 -33.70 25.61
C ASP A 43 -40.53 -33.88 24.32
N LYS A 44 -41.14 -34.44 23.26
CA LYS A 44 -40.49 -34.58 21.95
C LYS A 44 -40.19 -33.23 21.31
N ARG A 45 -41.12 -32.28 21.43
CA ARG A 45 -40.95 -30.90 20.95
C ARG A 45 -39.81 -30.19 21.68
N PHE A 46 -39.69 -30.38 23.00
CA PHE A 46 -38.61 -29.76 23.78
C PHE A 46 -37.24 -30.29 23.37
N LEU A 47 -37.09 -31.62 23.25
CA LEU A 47 -35.84 -32.25 22.83
C LEU A 47 -35.41 -31.81 21.42
N ILE A 48 -36.30 -31.90 20.44
CA ILE A 48 -35.96 -31.55 19.04
C ILE A 48 -35.58 -30.08 18.90
N ARG A 49 -36.24 -29.17 19.64
CA ARG A 49 -35.90 -27.75 19.60
C ARG A 49 -34.53 -27.45 20.22
N ARG A 50 -34.17 -28.15 21.30
CA ARG A 50 -32.86 -28.00 21.94
C ARG A 50 -31.75 -28.51 21.01
N GLU A 51 -31.93 -29.68 20.42
CA GLU A 51 -30.98 -30.24 19.45
C GLU A 51 -30.84 -29.36 18.21
N ALA A 52 -31.96 -28.86 17.64
CA ALA A 52 -31.91 -27.94 16.51
C ALA A 52 -31.21 -26.62 16.86
N ALA A 53 -31.43 -26.08 18.07
CA ALA A 53 -30.72 -24.89 18.53
C ALA A 53 -29.21 -25.13 18.67
N ILE A 54 -28.82 -26.26 19.25
CA ILE A 54 -27.40 -26.64 19.38
C ILE A 54 -26.76 -26.83 18.00
N ALA A 55 -27.44 -27.52 17.08
CA ALA A 55 -26.96 -27.74 15.72
C ALA A 55 -26.79 -26.45 14.92
N MET A 56 -27.71 -25.49 15.06
CA MET A 56 -27.58 -24.15 14.46
C MET A 56 -26.38 -23.40 15.02
N VAL A 57 -26.19 -23.39 16.35
CA VAL A 57 -25.04 -22.73 16.98
C VAL A 57 -23.74 -23.38 16.52
N LEU A 58 -23.69 -24.71 16.47
CA LEU A 58 -22.51 -25.45 16.01
C LEU A 58 -22.20 -25.15 14.54
N ALA A 59 -23.21 -25.10 13.67
CA ALA A 59 -23.03 -24.74 12.26
C ALA A 59 -22.46 -23.32 12.11
N VAL A 60 -22.95 -22.35 12.89
CA VAL A 60 -22.41 -20.98 12.92
C VAL A 60 -20.96 -20.99 13.39
N VAL A 61 -20.65 -21.64 14.51
CA VAL A 61 -19.28 -21.69 15.06
C VAL A 61 -18.31 -22.34 14.08
N VAL A 62 -18.70 -23.42 13.41
CA VAL A 62 -17.87 -24.09 12.40
C VAL A 62 -17.63 -23.16 11.21
N CYS A 63 -18.67 -22.53 10.67
CA CYS A 63 -18.51 -21.62 9.52
C CYS A 63 -17.68 -20.38 9.87
N VAL A 64 -17.88 -19.80 11.06
CA VAL A 64 -17.06 -18.68 11.54
C VAL A 64 -15.60 -19.08 11.67
N ASN A 65 -15.30 -20.24 12.26
CA ASN A 65 -13.92 -20.75 12.30
C ASN A 65 -13.35 -20.94 10.89
N MET A 66 -14.11 -21.51 9.96
CA MET A 66 -13.66 -21.67 8.57
C MET A 66 -13.41 -20.33 7.87
N ILE A 67 -14.21 -19.29 8.16
CA ILE A 67 -13.97 -17.93 7.64
C ILE A 67 -12.67 -17.38 8.23
N CYS A 68 -12.49 -17.46 9.56
CA CYS A 68 -11.31 -16.93 10.25
C CYS A 68 -10.01 -17.60 9.79
N PHE A 69 -10.00 -18.92 9.62
CA PHE A 69 -8.80 -19.69 9.23
C PHE A 69 -8.65 -19.89 7.72
N GLY A 70 -9.67 -19.53 6.93
CA GLY A 70 -9.61 -19.59 5.46
C GLY A 70 -9.37 -18.19 4.88
N PRO A 71 -10.41 -17.55 4.30
CA PRO A 71 -10.26 -16.30 3.56
C PRO A 71 -9.77 -15.13 4.43
N MET A 72 -10.07 -15.13 5.74
CA MET A 72 -9.67 -14.04 6.64
C MET A 72 -8.34 -14.28 7.35
N ALA A 73 -7.67 -15.42 7.18
CA ALA A 73 -6.49 -15.77 7.97
C ALA A 73 -5.37 -14.73 7.83
N THR A 74 -5.07 -14.31 6.60
CA THR A 74 -4.05 -13.29 6.32
C THR A 74 -4.44 -11.92 6.87
N LEU A 75 -5.72 -11.52 6.71
CA LEU A 75 -6.20 -10.22 7.19
C LEU A 75 -6.21 -10.14 8.72
N ILE A 76 -6.63 -11.22 9.39
CA ILE A 76 -6.56 -11.34 10.84
C ILE A 76 -5.09 -11.32 11.27
N GLY A 77 -4.23 -12.09 10.60
CA GLY A 77 -2.79 -12.08 10.87
C GLY A 77 -2.17 -10.69 10.73
N LEU A 78 -2.55 -9.93 9.72
CA LEU A 78 -2.06 -8.56 9.51
C LEU A 78 -2.64 -7.59 10.55
N ALA A 79 -3.93 -7.69 10.87
CA ALA A 79 -4.59 -6.81 11.83
C ALA A 79 -4.21 -7.09 13.29
N THR A 80 -3.82 -8.33 13.60
CA THR A 80 -3.43 -8.75 14.96
C THR A 80 -1.92 -8.92 15.13
N GLY A 81 -1.16 -8.88 14.04
CA GLY A 81 0.29 -8.97 14.03
C GLY A 81 0.93 -7.65 14.44
N ASN A 82 1.69 -7.66 15.52
CA ASN A 82 2.63 -6.59 15.88
C ASN A 82 4.01 -6.89 15.29
N GLY A 83 4.07 -7.21 13.98
CA GLY A 83 5.34 -7.44 13.28
C GLY A 83 6.08 -6.12 13.09
N THR A 84 6.73 -5.62 14.14
CA THR A 84 7.66 -4.50 14.02
C THR A 84 9.04 -5.05 13.69
N LEU A 85 9.64 -4.54 12.62
CA LEU A 85 11.06 -4.76 12.36
C LEU A 85 11.88 -3.96 13.39
N SER A 86 13.05 -4.47 13.78
CA SER A 86 14.00 -3.67 14.55
C SER A 86 14.59 -2.56 13.67
N ASP A 87 15.04 -1.47 14.30
CA ASP A 87 15.73 -0.40 13.60
C ASP A 87 16.95 -0.92 12.83
N GLU A 88 17.70 -1.85 13.44
CA GLU A 88 18.84 -2.56 12.81
C GLU A 88 18.44 -3.26 11.49
N THR A 89 17.32 -3.99 11.45
CA THR A 89 16.88 -4.65 10.21
C THR A 89 16.43 -3.64 9.15
N ASN A 90 15.86 -2.50 9.55
CA ASN A 90 15.51 -1.44 8.61
C ASN A 90 16.76 -0.77 8.02
N GLU A 91 17.78 -0.52 8.84
CA GLU A 91 19.07 0.02 8.40
C GLU A 91 19.78 -0.93 7.42
N GLU A 92 19.90 -2.22 7.76
CA GLU A 92 20.48 -3.23 6.87
C GLU A 92 19.72 -3.33 5.53
N ALA A 93 18.39 -3.23 5.57
CA ALA A 93 17.58 -3.24 4.36
C ALA A 93 17.78 -1.99 3.49
N ALA A 94 17.96 -0.82 4.13
CA ALA A 94 18.24 0.43 3.43
C ALA A 94 19.62 0.41 2.76
N GLU A 95 20.66 -0.07 3.46
CA GLU A 95 22.00 -0.25 2.90
C GLU A 95 22.00 -1.21 1.70
N ALA A 96 21.29 -2.34 1.82
CA ALA A 96 21.16 -3.29 0.72
C ALA A 96 20.42 -2.67 -0.49
N ALA A 97 19.41 -1.84 -0.26
CA ALA A 97 18.69 -1.15 -1.33
C ALA A 97 19.58 -0.11 -2.03
N GLU A 98 20.44 0.59 -1.29
CA GLU A 98 21.43 1.53 -1.83
C GLU A 98 22.47 0.82 -2.70
N GLU A 99 23.03 -0.31 -2.24
CA GLU A 99 23.97 -1.14 -3.01
C GLU A 99 23.35 -1.64 -4.33
N ILE A 100 22.09 -2.11 -4.27
CA ILE A 100 21.36 -2.55 -5.47
C ILE A 100 21.14 -1.39 -6.44
N MET A 101 20.85 -0.18 -5.94
CA MET A 101 20.69 1.00 -6.79
C MET A 101 22.02 1.40 -7.44
N GLU A 102 23.12 1.40 -6.69
CA GLU A 102 24.47 1.70 -7.19
C GLU A 102 24.83 0.79 -8.36
N ASP A 103 24.62 -0.53 -8.20
CA ASP A 103 24.88 -1.53 -9.25
C ASP A 103 23.87 -1.49 -10.41
N GLY A 104 22.67 -0.94 -10.17
CA GLY A 104 21.58 -0.90 -11.13
C GLY A 104 21.65 0.28 -12.12
N ILE A 105 22.40 1.34 -11.81
CA ILE A 105 22.49 2.53 -12.66
C ILE A 105 23.36 2.24 -13.90
N VAL A 106 22.75 2.39 -15.08
CA VAL A 106 23.43 2.13 -16.37
C VAL A 106 23.88 3.42 -17.03
N LEU A 107 25.20 3.63 -17.10
CA LEU A 107 25.79 4.75 -17.83
C LEU A 107 25.76 4.51 -19.36
N LEU A 108 24.85 5.18 -20.06
CA LEU A 108 24.67 5.01 -21.50
C LEU A 108 25.73 5.76 -22.34
N LYS A 109 26.15 6.94 -21.88
CA LYS A 109 27.13 7.80 -22.58
C LYS A 109 27.93 8.63 -21.58
N ASN A 110 29.24 8.73 -21.78
CA ASN A 110 30.12 9.62 -21.03
C ASN A 110 31.28 10.10 -21.90
N GLU A 111 31.43 11.42 -22.07
CA GLU A 111 32.55 12.04 -22.79
C GLU A 111 33.52 12.67 -21.79
N SER A 112 34.04 11.85 -20.87
CA SER A 112 34.96 12.24 -19.79
C SER A 112 34.42 13.30 -18.83
N LEU A 113 33.10 13.43 -18.70
CA LEU A 113 32.46 14.38 -17.79
C LEU A 113 32.27 13.78 -16.39
N LEU A 114 31.82 12.53 -16.32
CA LEU A 114 31.61 11.82 -15.07
C LEU A 114 32.86 10.98 -14.69
N PRO A 115 33.21 10.90 -13.40
CA PRO A 115 32.56 11.56 -12.26
C PRO A 115 32.86 13.07 -12.18
N LEU A 116 31.95 13.82 -11.55
CA LEU A 116 32.03 15.29 -11.42
C LEU A 116 33.14 15.72 -10.45
N ASN A 117 34.39 15.74 -10.93
CA ASN A 117 35.56 16.08 -10.11
C ASN A 117 35.91 17.57 -10.13
N GLU A 118 35.52 18.29 -11.17
CA GLU A 118 35.97 19.67 -11.41
C GLU A 118 35.04 20.74 -10.81
N THR A 119 33.83 20.36 -10.39
CA THR A 119 32.87 21.27 -9.76
C THR A 119 32.25 20.66 -8.51
N LYS A 120 31.89 21.53 -7.56
CA LYS A 120 31.05 21.19 -6.41
C LYS A 120 29.72 21.94 -6.42
N LYS A 121 29.50 22.85 -7.37
CA LYS A 121 28.24 23.58 -7.51
C LYS A 121 27.47 23.05 -8.69
N LEU A 122 26.19 22.73 -8.48
CA LEU A 122 25.33 22.11 -9.49
C LEU A 122 24.05 22.92 -9.67
N ASN A 123 23.70 23.14 -10.94
CA ASN A 123 22.35 23.46 -11.37
C ASN A 123 21.69 22.17 -11.85
N ILE A 124 20.54 21.82 -11.27
CA ILE A 124 19.81 20.61 -11.64
C ILE A 124 18.53 21.06 -12.35
N PHE A 125 18.40 20.68 -13.61
CA PHE A 125 17.27 21.06 -14.46
C PHE A 125 16.26 19.91 -14.60
N GLY A 126 15.04 20.24 -15.02
CA GLY A 126 13.89 19.34 -15.08
C GLY A 126 13.03 19.44 -13.82
N TRP A 127 11.70 19.47 -13.98
CA TRP A 127 10.78 19.49 -12.84
C TRP A 127 10.92 18.24 -11.94
N GLU A 128 11.25 17.09 -12.54
CA GLU A 128 11.56 15.85 -11.78
C GLU A 128 12.77 15.97 -10.85
N SER A 129 13.59 17.03 -10.96
CA SER A 129 14.67 17.28 -10.00
C SER A 129 14.17 17.50 -8.56
N ILE A 130 12.95 18.04 -8.40
CA ILE A 130 12.31 18.26 -7.09
C ILE A 130 11.30 17.15 -6.72
N ASN A 131 10.90 16.34 -7.70
CA ASN A 131 9.93 15.26 -7.50
C ASN A 131 10.16 14.09 -8.48
N PRO A 132 11.24 13.32 -8.30
CA PRO A 132 11.54 12.19 -9.18
C PRO A 132 10.59 11.01 -8.90
N ALA A 133 10.41 10.15 -9.90
CA ALA A 133 9.68 8.90 -9.72
C ALA A 133 10.56 7.86 -8.99
N TYR A 134 10.33 7.66 -7.70
CA TYR A 134 11.09 6.68 -6.90
C TYR A 134 10.69 5.22 -7.14
N GLY A 135 9.53 4.99 -7.78
CA GLY A 135 9.02 3.66 -8.05
C GLY A 135 7.78 3.72 -8.94
N GLY A 136 7.22 2.57 -9.28
CA GLY A 136 5.94 2.50 -9.98
C GLY A 136 4.76 2.83 -9.07
N ALA A 137 3.54 2.77 -9.60
CA ALA A 137 2.32 2.94 -8.82
C ALA A 137 1.66 1.61 -8.44
N GLY A 138 0.59 1.67 -7.64
CA GLY A 138 -0.18 0.49 -7.22
C GLY A 138 0.51 -0.31 -6.12
N SER A 139 0.32 -1.63 -6.09
CA SER A 139 0.78 -2.48 -4.97
C SER A 139 2.30 -2.54 -4.79
N GLY A 140 3.08 -2.09 -5.79
CA GLY A 140 4.54 -1.98 -5.72
C GLY A 140 5.05 -0.55 -5.54
N GLY A 141 4.16 0.42 -5.29
CA GLY A 141 4.55 1.80 -5.06
C GLY A 141 5.15 2.03 -3.68
N ILE A 142 5.94 3.09 -3.57
CA ILE A 142 6.53 3.52 -2.31
C ILE A 142 5.46 4.25 -1.49
N ASN A 143 5.41 3.99 -0.19
CA ASN A 143 4.53 4.65 0.75
C ASN A 143 5.28 5.67 1.60
N ASP A 144 4.55 6.49 2.34
CA ASP A 144 5.05 7.53 3.24
C ASP A 144 5.47 6.99 4.62
N LEU A 145 5.66 5.68 4.78
CA LEU A 145 6.05 5.08 6.06
C LEU A 145 7.53 5.28 6.38
N TYR A 146 8.35 5.58 5.37
CA TYR A 146 9.79 5.77 5.49
C TYR A 146 10.19 7.10 4.84
N ASP A 147 11.21 7.74 5.41
CA ASP A 147 11.75 8.98 4.87
C ASP A 147 12.39 8.72 3.51
N ILE A 148 12.12 9.64 2.57
CA ILE A 148 12.69 9.60 1.22
C ILE A 148 13.86 10.58 1.16
N VAL A 149 15.03 10.09 0.75
CA VAL A 149 16.15 10.95 0.39
C VAL A 149 15.90 11.55 -0.99
N SER A 150 15.76 12.88 -1.06
CA SER A 150 15.56 13.57 -2.34
C SER A 150 16.80 13.51 -3.23
N LEU A 151 16.65 13.67 -4.55
CA LEU A 151 17.81 13.77 -5.46
C LEU A 151 18.75 14.90 -5.02
N ASN A 152 18.19 16.05 -4.67
CA ASN A 152 18.95 17.20 -4.16
C ASN A 152 19.67 16.85 -2.85
N GLN A 153 18.97 16.21 -1.90
CA GLN A 153 19.57 15.79 -0.63
C GLN A 153 20.69 14.75 -0.82
N GLY A 154 20.52 13.80 -1.74
CA GLY A 154 21.54 12.80 -2.07
C GLY A 154 22.81 13.45 -2.62
N LEU A 155 22.67 14.45 -3.51
CA LEU A 155 23.80 15.21 -4.03
C LEU A 155 24.46 16.09 -2.96
N GLU A 156 23.68 16.70 -2.06
CA GLU A 156 24.22 17.44 -0.92
C GLU A 156 24.97 16.52 0.05
N ASN A 157 24.45 15.33 0.33
CA ASN A 157 25.11 14.30 1.13
C ASN A 157 26.45 13.86 0.49
N ALA A 158 26.52 13.81 -0.84
CA ALA A 158 27.76 13.55 -1.58
C ALA A 158 28.73 14.77 -1.63
N GLY A 159 28.37 15.88 -0.97
CA GLY A 159 29.22 17.07 -0.81
C GLY A 159 29.13 18.06 -1.97
N PHE A 160 28.06 18.02 -2.78
CA PHE A 160 27.75 19.07 -3.75
C PHE A 160 26.91 20.18 -3.10
N SER A 161 26.91 21.36 -3.70
CA SER A 161 26.07 22.49 -3.36
C SER A 161 25.11 22.76 -4.50
N ILE A 162 23.81 22.73 -4.20
CA ILE A 162 22.75 22.90 -5.20
C ILE A 162 22.32 24.37 -5.27
N ASN A 163 22.04 24.86 -6.48
CA ASN A 163 21.45 26.17 -6.67
C ASN A 163 19.99 26.19 -6.19
N GLN A 164 19.75 26.78 -5.02
CA GLN A 164 18.43 26.84 -4.42
C GLN A 164 17.45 27.74 -5.18
N ASP A 165 17.94 28.74 -5.93
CA ASP A 165 17.05 29.60 -6.74
C ASP A 165 16.37 28.78 -7.85
N LEU A 166 17.06 27.77 -8.40
CA LEU A 166 16.51 26.85 -9.40
C LEU A 166 15.56 25.81 -8.78
N VAL A 167 15.86 25.34 -7.57
CA VAL A 167 14.94 24.47 -6.80
C VAL A 167 13.64 25.20 -6.51
N ASP A 168 13.72 26.43 -6.00
CA ASP A 168 12.57 27.29 -5.72
C ASP A 168 11.78 27.62 -6.98
N PHE A 169 12.46 27.84 -8.10
CA PHE A 169 11.80 28.03 -9.39
C PHE A 169 10.91 26.84 -9.76
N TYR A 170 11.41 25.60 -9.69
CA TYR A 170 10.59 24.41 -9.98
C TYR A 170 9.47 24.20 -8.97
N ASN A 171 9.71 24.43 -7.68
CA ASN A 171 8.69 24.31 -6.63
C ASN A 171 7.51 25.27 -6.86
N ASN A 172 7.76 26.43 -7.48
CA ASN A 172 6.75 27.45 -7.74
C ASN A 172 6.09 27.35 -9.13
N TYR A 173 6.58 26.48 -10.01
CA TYR A 173 6.14 26.45 -11.41
C TYR A 173 4.78 25.73 -11.63
N GLY A 174 4.41 24.77 -10.78
CA GLY A 174 3.20 23.94 -10.96
C GLY A 174 2.13 24.13 -9.88
N ALA A 175 0.88 24.37 -10.28
CA ALA A 175 -0.29 24.34 -9.38
C ALA A 175 -0.90 22.93 -9.25
N ASP A 176 -0.69 22.10 -10.28
CA ASP A 176 -1.00 20.68 -10.24
C ASP A 176 0.19 19.99 -9.57
N ASN A 177 -0.05 19.31 -8.45
CA ASN A 177 0.94 18.50 -7.75
C ASN A 177 0.83 17.07 -8.26
N PRO A 178 1.45 16.70 -9.40
CA PRO A 178 1.38 15.33 -9.88
C PRO A 178 2.08 14.43 -8.87
N GLU A 179 1.36 13.41 -8.44
CA GLU A 179 1.79 12.48 -7.40
C GLU A 179 1.83 11.07 -8.00
N MET A 180 2.95 10.39 -7.80
CA MET A 180 3.10 8.97 -8.08
C MET A 180 3.18 8.23 -6.74
N SER A 181 2.09 7.57 -6.37
CA SER A 181 1.98 6.82 -5.11
C SER A 181 1.18 5.54 -5.30
N ILE A 182 1.02 4.78 -4.22
CA ILE A 182 0.14 3.61 -4.20
C ILE A 182 -1.30 4.01 -4.59
N GLN A 183 -1.73 5.21 -4.23
CA GLN A 183 -3.10 5.69 -4.38
C GLN A 183 -3.33 6.57 -5.62
N LYS A 184 -2.31 7.29 -6.11
CA LYS A 184 -2.43 8.19 -7.26
C LYS A 184 -1.39 7.90 -8.33
N GLN A 185 -1.82 8.00 -9.58
CA GLN A 185 -1.01 7.73 -10.76
C GLN A 185 -1.02 8.95 -11.68
N SER A 186 -0.11 9.89 -11.46
CA SER A 186 0.12 10.99 -12.39
C SER A 186 1.45 10.81 -13.12
N TRP A 187 1.38 10.73 -14.44
CA TRP A 187 2.54 10.78 -15.34
C TRP A 187 2.74 12.17 -15.94
N THR A 188 2.07 13.18 -15.36
CA THR A 188 2.17 14.56 -15.83
C THR A 188 3.52 15.12 -15.38
N LEU A 189 4.27 15.65 -16.35
CA LEU A 189 5.53 16.34 -16.12
C LEU A 189 5.34 17.84 -16.42
N PRO A 190 5.10 18.69 -15.40
CA PRO A 190 4.86 20.12 -15.59
C PRO A 190 6.20 20.83 -15.82
N GLU A 191 6.76 20.67 -17.01
CA GLU A 191 8.02 21.31 -17.37
C GLU A 191 7.83 22.78 -17.79
N PRO A 192 8.66 23.71 -17.29
CA PRO A 192 8.74 25.07 -17.80
C PRO A 192 9.13 25.17 -19.27
N PRO A 193 8.47 26.03 -20.07
CA PRO A 193 8.96 26.42 -21.37
C PRO A 193 10.38 27.00 -21.30
N ALA A 194 11.17 26.77 -22.35
CA ALA A 194 12.57 27.21 -22.38
C ALA A 194 12.77 28.73 -22.21
N ASP A 195 11.78 29.55 -22.55
CA ASP A 195 11.84 31.01 -22.41
C ASP A 195 11.59 31.51 -20.97
N THR A 196 11.21 30.61 -20.06
CA THR A 196 11.05 30.93 -18.63
C THR A 196 12.37 30.88 -17.86
N TYR A 197 13.41 30.25 -18.42
CA TYR A 197 14.74 30.25 -17.83
C TYR A 197 15.43 31.58 -18.13
N SER A 198 15.79 32.33 -17.09
CA SER A 198 16.57 33.56 -17.22
C SER A 198 18.05 33.29 -17.51
N ASP A 199 18.66 34.08 -18.39
CA ASP A 199 20.11 34.03 -18.66
C ASP A 199 20.98 34.48 -17.46
N GLU A 200 20.40 35.13 -16.44
CA GLU A 200 21.13 35.74 -15.32
C GLU A 200 21.12 34.92 -14.01
N THR A 201 20.24 33.93 -13.86
CA THR A 201 19.96 33.27 -12.56
C THR A 201 20.49 31.83 -12.47
N TYR A 202 21.16 31.32 -13.52
CA TYR A 202 21.66 29.94 -13.58
C TYR A 202 23.14 29.88 -13.99
#